data_AF-A0A5K0WBG2-F1
#
_entry.id   AF-A0A5K0WBG2-F1
#
_cell.length_a   1.000
_cell.length_b   1.000
_cell.length_c   1.000
_cell.angle_alpha   90.00
_cell.angle_beta   90.00
_cell.angle_gamma   90.00
#
_symmetry.space_group_name_H-M   'P 1'
#
loop_
_entity.id
_entity.type
_entity.pdbx_description
1 polymer ?
#
loop_
_entity_poly.entity_id
_entity_poly.type
_entity_poly.pdbx_seq_one_letter_code
_entity_poly.pdbx_strand_id
1 'polypeptide(L)' 'AALKEIGSILGKKNWNFSVNPCSGLSGWVDLNPVKGFANDVQCTGPINNTRSINTTNCYVSS' A
#
# COMPACT_ATOMS: atom_id res chain seq x y z
N ALA A 1 4.90 10.16 -3.13
CA ALA A 1 3.87 11.16 -3.44
C ALA A 1 2.91 10.65 -4.53
N ALA A 2 2.21 9.54 -4.31
CA ALA A 2 1.10 9.07 -5.16
C ALA A 2 0.06 8.38 -4.27
N LEU A 3 0.53 7.52 -3.37
CA LEU A 3 -0.26 6.95 -2.27
C LEU A 3 -0.96 7.98 -1.38
N LYS A 4 -0.37 9.18 -1.19
CA LYS A 4 -0.99 10.28 -0.42
C LYS A 4 -2.20 10.88 -1.15
N GLU A 5 -2.12 10.99 -2.47
CA GLU A 5 -3.22 11.48 -3.31
C GLU A 5 -4.34 10.43 -3.37
N ILE A 6 -3.99 9.17 -3.63
CA ILE A 6 -4.93 8.04 -3.58
C ILE A 6 -5.61 7.95 -2.21
N GLY A 7 -4.84 8.04 -1.12
CA GLY A 7 -5.38 8.05 0.25
C GLY A 7 -6.35 9.20 0.50
N SER A 8 -6.09 10.37 -0.10
CA SER A 8 -7.01 11.52 0.01
C SER A 8 -8.32 11.28 -0.76
N ILE A 9 -8.24 10.70 -1.96
CA ILE A 9 -9.41 10.33 -2.78
C ILE A 9 -10.26 9.25 -2.08
N LEU A 10 -9.60 8.27 -1.45
CA LEU A 10 -10.25 7.17 -0.73
C LEU A 10 -10.68 7.53 0.71
N GLY A 11 -10.40 8.75 1.18
CA GLY A 11 -10.71 9.17 2.55
C GLY A 11 -9.88 8.47 3.65
N LYS A 12 -8.72 7.90 3.29
CA LYS A 12 -7.80 7.20 4.20
C LYS A 12 -7.00 8.20 5.04
N LYS A 13 -7.56 8.52 6.21
CA LYS A 13 -6.93 9.42 7.20
C LYS A 13 -6.04 8.69 8.20
N ASN A 14 -6.19 7.37 8.33
CA ASN A 14 -5.44 6.50 9.23
C ASN A 14 -4.13 5.99 8.63
N TRP A 15 -3.81 6.36 7.39
CA TRP A 15 -2.58 5.89 6.74
C TRP A 15 -1.35 6.65 7.21
N ASN A 16 -0.30 5.92 7.58
CA ASN A 16 0.97 6.53 7.99
C ASN A 16 1.91 6.66 6.79
N PHE A 17 1.84 7.81 6.12
CA PHE A 17 2.67 8.11 4.94
C PHE A 17 4.17 8.26 5.24
N SER A 18 4.57 8.30 6.51
CA SER A 18 5.98 8.33 6.93
C SER A 18 6.59 6.93 7.04
N VAL A 19 5.78 5.88 6.93
CA VAL A 19 6.20 4.48 7.03
C VAL A 19 6.28 3.85 5.65
N ASN A 20 7.29 3.02 5.40
CA ASN A 20 7.39 2.27 4.15
C ASN A 20 6.21 1.26 4.07
N PRO A 21 5.34 1.33 3.06
CA PRO A 21 4.19 0.42 2.91
C PRO A 21 4.56 -1.06 2.85
N CYS A 22 5.76 -1.37 2.34
CA CYS A 22 6.22 -2.73 2.17
C CYS A 22 7.02 -3.26 3.37
N SER A 23 7.21 -2.44 4.41
CA SER A 23 7.96 -2.84 5.60
C SER A 23 7.15 -3.74 6.54
N GLY A 24 5.85 -3.90 6.31
CA GLY A 24 4.93 -4.53 7.26
C GLY A 24 4.71 -3.72 8.54
N LEU A 25 5.35 -2.55 8.66
CA LEU A 25 5.09 -1.62 9.74
C LEU A 25 3.71 -0.98 9.50
N SER A 26 2.91 -0.95 10.55
CA SER A 26 1.50 -0.58 10.54
C SER A 26 1.19 0.74 9.81
N GLY A 27 -0.03 0.87 9.29
CA GLY A 27 -0.55 2.14 8.78
C GLY A 27 -0.96 2.14 7.30
N TRP A 28 -1.19 0.97 6.70
CA TRP A 28 -1.63 0.85 5.30
C TRP A 28 -2.86 -0.04 5.12
N VAL A 29 -3.40 -0.57 6.22
CA VAL A 29 -4.56 -1.47 6.28
C VAL A 29 -5.68 -0.80 7.07
N ASP A 30 -6.91 -0.92 6.61
CA ASP A 30 -8.07 -0.61 7.43
C ASP A 30 -8.26 -1.67 8.51
N LEU A 31 -8.16 -1.27 9.78
CA LEU A 31 -8.41 -2.19 10.91
C LEU A 31 -9.88 -2.60 11.01
N ASN A 32 -10.80 -1.76 10.54
CA ASN A 32 -12.24 -1.99 10.55
C ASN A 32 -12.82 -1.69 9.16
N PRO A 33 -12.54 -2.51 8.14
CA PRO A 33 -13.08 -2.29 6.82
C PRO A 33 -14.59 -2.48 6.83
N VAL A 34 -15.32 -1.69 6.04
CA VAL A 34 -16.70 -2.00 5.73
C VAL A 34 -16.70 -3.33 4.98
N LYS A 35 -17.57 -4.28 5.37
CA LYS A 35 -17.61 -5.63 4.78
C LYS A 35 -17.69 -5.53 3.25
N GLY A 36 -16.65 -6.01 2.56
CA GLY A 36 -16.55 -5.96 1.09
C GLY A 36 -15.82 -4.76 0.49
N PHE A 37 -15.29 -3.84 1.31
CA PHE A 37 -14.50 -2.68 0.89
C PHE A 37 -13.30 -2.50 1.83
N ALA A 38 -12.28 -3.34 1.65
CA ALA A 38 -11.03 -3.23 2.39
C ALA A 38 -9.96 -2.79 1.41
N ASN A 39 -9.40 -1.59 1.63
CA ASN A 39 -8.27 -1.17 0.80
C ASN A 39 -6.98 -1.63 1.48
N ASP A 40 -6.16 -2.37 0.75
CA ASP A 40 -4.86 -2.86 1.19
C ASP A 40 -3.77 -2.38 0.22
N VAL A 41 -2.62 -1.98 0.76
CA VAL A 41 -1.46 -1.64 -0.06
C VAL A 41 -0.61 -2.89 -0.22
N GLN A 42 -0.66 -3.46 -1.41
CA GLN A 42 0.12 -4.64 -1.74
C GLN A 42 1.42 -4.23 -2.42
N CYS A 43 2.50 -4.84 -1.95
CA CYS A 43 3.82 -4.68 -2.52
C CYS A 43 4.21 -5.96 -3.25
N THR A 44 4.30 -5.90 -4.58
CA THR A 44 4.92 -6.97 -5.34
C THR A 44 6.42 -6.71 -5.39
N GLY A 45 7.20 -7.61 -4.78
CA GLY A 45 8.65 -7.63 -4.95
C GLY A 45 9.02 -8.02 -6.38
N PRO A 46 10.29 -7.82 -6.79
CA PRO A 46 10.75 -8.28 -8.09
C PRO A 46 10.58 -9.79 -8.19
N ILE A 47 9.85 -10.24 -9.22
CA ILE A 47 9.77 -11.65 -9.59
C ILE A 47 11.18 -12.01 -10.11
N ASN A 48 11.97 -12.71 -9.30
CA ASN A 48 13.32 -13.08 -9.69
C ASN A 48 13.29 -14.04 -10.89
N ASN A 49 13.82 -13.61 -12.05
CA ASN A 49 14.72 -14.51 -12.78
C ASN A 49 15.83 -13.86 -13.62
N THR A 50 15.95 -12.54 -13.76
CA THR A 50 17.20 -11.94 -14.26
C THR A 50 17.19 -10.44 -14.00
N ARG A 51 18.26 -9.95 -13.35
CA ARG A 51 18.60 -8.54 -13.16
C ARG A 51 17.81 -7.82 -12.06
N SER A 52 18.53 -7.53 -10.98
CA SER A 52 18.11 -6.74 -9.82
C SER A 52 17.55 -5.39 -10.25
N ILE A 53 16.23 -5.28 -10.29
CA ILE A 53 15.51 -4.02 -10.34
C ILE A 53 14.86 -3.89 -8.95
N ASN A 54 15.39 -2.99 -8.12
CA ASN A 54 14.82 -2.65 -6.80
C ASN A 54 13.51 -1.84 -6.97
N THR A 55 12.60 -2.26 -7.84
CA THR A 55 11.32 -1.60 -8.06
C THR A 55 10.25 -2.44 -7.37
N THR A 56 9.91 -2.03 -6.15
CA THR A 56 8.73 -2.55 -5.46
C THR A 56 7.52 -1.78 -5.98
N ASN A 57 6.63 -2.46 -6.70
CA ASN A 57 5.37 -1.86 -7.14
C ASN A 57 4.37 -1.92 -5.99
N CYS A 58 3.89 -0.75 -5.56
CA CYS A 58 2.81 -0.64 -4.58
C CYS A 58 1.51 -0.33 -5.32
N TYR A 59 0.46 -1.11 -5.08
CA TYR A 59 -0.88 -0.83 -5.57
C TYR A 59 -1.91 -0.98 -4.47
N VAL A 60 -3.07 -0.35 -4.67
CA VAL A 60 -4.20 -0.45 -3.76
C VAL A 60 -5.22 -1.41 -4.38
N SER A 61 -5.59 -2.47 -3.66
CA SER A 61 -6.71 -3.36 -4.03
C SER A 61 -7.91 -3.07 -3.12
N SER A 62 -9.12 -3.00 -3.68
CA SER A 62 -10.39 -2.74 -2.97
C SER A 62 -11.28 -3.98 -2.87
#